data_AF-A0A2H0QD12-F1
#
_entry.id   AF-A0A2H0QD12-F1
#
_cell.length_a   1.000
_cell.length_b   1.000
_cell.length_c   1.000
_cell.angle_alpha   90.00
_cell.angle_beta   90.00
_cell.angle_gamma   90.00
#
_symmetry.space_group_name_H-M   'P 1'
#
loop_
_entity.id
_entity.type
_entity.pdbx_description
1 polymer ?
#
loop_
_entity_poly.entity_id
_entity_poly.type
_entity_poly.pdbx_seq_one_letter_code
_entity_poly.pdbx_strand_id
1 'polypeptide(L)'
;MRKSFLILSSALVLTSVLASCANHDPKLNIVTNESGYQQVIPPKCPNWTKTSGLGNYFNTPSTNYKCATYNNYGAMIEDPSDMIQGKQADSYNAQRTSNSVAAYRNSGTAE
;
A
#
# COMPACT_ATOMS: atom_id res chain seq x y z
N MET A 1 -17.55 -40.53 -24.09
CA MET A 1 -16.66 -40.50 -22.91
C MET A 1 -15.40 -39.64 -23.07
N ARG A 2 -14.71 -39.59 -24.23
CA ARG A 2 -13.50 -38.76 -24.42
C ARG A 2 -13.69 -37.24 -24.37
N LYS A 3 -14.84 -36.71 -24.84
CA LYS A 3 -15.11 -35.24 -24.85
C LYS A 3 -15.26 -34.64 -23.44
N SER A 4 -15.86 -35.36 -22.49
CA SER A 4 -16.02 -34.88 -21.10
C SER A 4 -14.70 -34.80 -20.33
N PHE A 5 -13.72 -35.66 -20.67
CA PHE A 5 -12.40 -35.69 -20.02
C PHE A 5 -11.51 -34.51 -20.46
N LEU A 6 -11.63 -34.09 -21.73
CA LEU A 6 -10.92 -32.92 -22.27
C LEU A 6 -11.43 -31.60 -21.67
N ILE A 7 -12.74 -31.49 -21.41
CA ILE A 7 -13.33 -30.28 -20.79
C ILE A 7 -12.88 -30.16 -19.32
N LEU A 8 -12.82 -31.28 -18.59
CA LEU A 8 -12.40 -31.29 -17.18
C LEU A 8 -10.92 -30.91 -17.01
N SER A 9 -10.06 -31.32 -17.94
CA SER A 9 -8.62 -31.01 -17.91
C SER A 9 -8.35 -29.53 -18.20
N SER A 10 -9.03 -28.93 -19.19
CA SER A 10 -8.89 -27.50 -19.50
C SER A 10 -9.39 -26.58 -18.39
N ALA A 11 -10.47 -26.97 -17.70
CA ALA A 11 -10.99 -26.21 -16.55
C ALA A 11 -10.01 -26.19 -15.37
N LEU A 12 -9.34 -27.32 -15.09
CA LEU A 12 -8.37 -27.43 -14.00
C LEU A 12 -7.15 -26.52 -14.24
N VAL A 13 -6.63 -26.48 -15.48
CA VAL A 13 -5.49 -25.63 -15.86
C VAL A 13 -5.84 -24.14 -15.77
N LEU A 14 -7.05 -23.74 -16.17
CA LEU A 14 -7.48 -22.34 -16.07
C LEU A 14 -7.60 -21.88 -14.60
N THR A 15 -8.12 -22.75 -13.72
CA THR A 15 -8.21 -22.44 -12.29
C THR A 15 -6.85 -22.36 -11.59
N SER A 16 -5.88 -23.19 -11.97
CA SER A 16 -4.52 -23.12 -11.40
C SER A 16 -3.74 -21.89 -11.88
N VAL A 17 -3.97 -21.44 -13.12
CA VAL A 17 -3.32 -20.23 -13.65
C VAL A 17 -3.87 -18.97 -12.96
N LEU A 18 -5.18 -18.87 -12.74
CA LEU A 18 -5.80 -17.77 -12.00
C LEU A 18 -5.33 -17.70 -10.54
N ALA A 19 -5.14 -18.86 -9.87
CA ALA A 19 -4.61 -18.91 -8.52
C ALA A 19 -3.15 -18.45 -8.42
N SER A 20 -2.35 -18.62 -9.47
CA SER A 20 -0.95 -18.14 -9.51
C SER A 20 -0.83 -16.61 -9.55
N CYS A 21 -1.88 -15.90 -9.95
CA CYS A 21 -1.94 -14.43 -9.89
C CYS A 21 -2.33 -13.91 -8.49
N ALA A 22 -2.81 -14.77 -7.59
CA ALA A 22 -3.14 -14.42 -6.20
C ALA A 22 -1.92 -14.39 -5.28
N ASN A 23 -0.73 -14.14 -5.85
CA ASN A 23 0.51 -14.01 -5.10
C ASN A 23 0.50 -12.71 -4.28
N HIS A 24 -0.05 -12.81 -3.07
CA HIS A 24 0.20 -11.98 -1.88
C HIS A 24 0.56 -10.52 -2.18
N ASP A 25 -0.36 -9.80 -2.84
CA ASP A 25 -0.19 -8.37 -2.99
C ASP A 25 -0.49 -7.70 -1.64
N PRO A 26 0.53 -7.13 -0.96
CA PRO A 26 0.27 -6.37 0.25
C PRO A 26 -0.65 -5.20 -0.07
N LYS A 27 -1.64 -4.98 0.78
CA LYS A 27 -2.56 -3.84 0.70
C LYS A 27 -2.33 -2.94 1.89
N LEU A 28 -2.44 -1.64 1.66
CA LEU A 28 -2.56 -0.67 2.74
C LEU A 28 -3.97 -0.77 3.32
N ASN A 29 -4.10 -0.98 4.62
CA ASN A 29 -5.40 -1.03 5.28
C ASN A 29 -5.65 0.29 5.99
N ILE A 30 -6.82 0.87 5.80
CA ILE A 30 -7.26 2.04 6.56
C ILE A 30 -8.31 1.55 7.56
N VAL A 31 -8.07 1.81 8.84
CA VAL A 31 -9.02 1.54 9.92
C VAL A 31 -9.57 2.84 10.48
N THR A 32 -10.85 2.84 10.82
CA THR A 32 -11.52 4.00 11.42
C THR A 32 -11.90 3.65 12.85
N ASN A 33 -11.60 4.52 13.79
CA ASN A 33 -12.05 4.36 15.17
C ASN A 33 -13.47 4.90 15.37
N GLU A 34 -14.00 4.73 16.58
CA GLU A 34 -15.33 5.21 16.98
C GLU A 34 -15.49 6.74 16.92
N SER A 35 -14.41 7.50 17.06
CA SER A 35 -14.37 8.96 16.91
C SER A 35 -14.27 9.43 15.45
N GLY A 36 -14.18 8.51 14.48
CA GLY A 36 -14.03 8.82 13.06
C GLY A 36 -12.59 9.10 12.62
N TYR A 37 -11.60 9.00 13.52
CA TYR A 37 -10.19 9.13 13.17
C TYR A 37 -9.71 7.89 12.41
N GLN A 38 -9.02 8.14 11.29
CA GLN A 38 -8.51 7.10 10.41
C GLN A 38 -7.03 6.86 10.65
N GLN A 39 -6.62 5.58 10.61
CA GLN A 39 -5.24 5.16 10.75
C GLN A 39 -4.85 4.21 9.64
N VAL A 40 -3.60 4.33 9.19
CA VAL A 40 -3.00 3.39 8.23
C VAL A 40 -2.38 2.23 9.00
N ILE A 41 -2.81 1.01 8.67
CA ILE A 41 -2.19 -0.23 9.12
C ILE A 41 -1.37 -0.81 7.97
N PRO A 42 -0.03 -0.86 8.10
CA PRO A 42 0.82 -1.47 7.10
C PRO A 42 0.56 -2.98 6.98
N PRO A 43 0.86 -3.57 5.81
CA PRO A 43 0.71 -5.01 5.59
C PRO A 43 1.61 -5.83 6.53
N LYS A 44 1.14 -7.01 6.93
CA LYS A 44 1.94 -7.98 7.70
C LYS A 44 3.03 -8.59 6.80
N CYS A 45 4.27 -8.30 7.12
CA CYS A 45 5.49 -8.70 6.41
C CYS A 45 6.60 -9.00 7.43
N PRO A 46 7.75 -9.62 7.07
CA PRO A 46 8.28 -9.94 5.73
C PRO A 46 7.86 -11.30 5.12
N ASN A 47 8.09 -11.45 3.80
CA ASN A 47 7.92 -12.66 3.01
C ASN A 47 9.27 -13.16 2.45
N TRP A 48 9.69 -14.36 2.86
CA TRP A 48 10.97 -14.98 2.49
C TRP A 48 10.86 -16.11 1.46
N THR A 49 9.75 -16.23 0.72
CA THR A 49 9.55 -17.33 -0.23
C THR A 49 10.50 -17.29 -1.43
N LYS A 50 11.04 -16.12 -1.80
CA LYS A 50 12.13 -16.01 -2.78
C LYS A 50 13.47 -15.90 -2.07
N THR A 51 14.45 -16.66 -2.54
CA THR A 51 15.84 -16.55 -2.10
C THR A 51 16.40 -15.17 -2.40
N SER A 52 16.88 -14.47 -1.37
CA SER A 52 17.51 -13.15 -1.52
C SER A 52 18.85 -13.25 -2.25
N GLY A 53 19.07 -12.39 -3.25
CA GLY A 53 20.39 -12.06 -3.78
C GLY A 53 21.06 -13.02 -4.78
N LEU A 54 20.84 -14.34 -4.71
CA LEU A 54 21.74 -15.30 -5.41
C LEU A 54 21.07 -16.31 -6.37
N GLY A 55 19.78 -16.18 -6.69
CA GLY A 55 19.10 -17.16 -7.56
C GLY A 55 18.07 -16.59 -8.53
N ASN A 56 17.98 -15.26 -8.65
CA ASN A 56 16.98 -14.58 -9.48
C ASN A 56 17.63 -13.97 -10.73
N TYR A 57 17.86 -14.79 -11.75
CA TYR A 57 18.39 -14.35 -13.05
C TYR A 57 17.32 -13.74 -13.97
N PHE A 58 16.06 -13.69 -13.51
CA PHE A 58 14.92 -13.22 -14.28
C PHE A 58 14.61 -11.74 -14.06
N ASN A 59 15.50 -10.99 -13.38
CA ASN A 59 15.29 -9.58 -13.02
C ASN A 59 13.93 -9.31 -12.35
N THR A 60 13.40 -10.29 -11.61
CA THR A 60 12.10 -10.13 -10.97
C THR A 60 12.23 -9.33 -9.67
N PRO A 61 11.23 -8.52 -9.27
CA PRO A 61 11.24 -7.86 -7.98
C PRO A 61 11.36 -8.86 -6.82
N SER A 62 12.00 -8.40 -5.74
CA SER A 62 12.03 -9.10 -4.44
C SER A 62 10.59 -9.35 -3.94
N THR A 63 10.36 -10.46 -3.25
CA THR A 63 9.08 -10.74 -2.57
C THR A 63 8.69 -9.66 -1.58
N ASN A 64 9.68 -8.96 -1.03
CA ASN A 64 9.46 -7.88 -0.07
C ASN A 64 9.34 -6.49 -0.70
N TYR A 65 9.54 -6.35 -2.02
CA TYR A 65 9.56 -5.04 -2.68
C TYR A 65 8.26 -4.27 -2.42
N LYS A 66 7.11 -4.85 -2.76
CA LYS A 66 5.81 -4.21 -2.55
C LYS A 66 5.56 -3.92 -1.08
N CYS A 67 5.96 -4.82 -0.19
CA CYS A 67 5.75 -4.61 1.23
C CYS A 67 6.56 -3.43 1.80
N ALA A 68 7.84 -3.33 1.43
CA ALA A 68 8.67 -2.20 1.81
C ALA A 68 8.07 -0.88 1.28
N THR A 69 7.57 -0.88 0.04
CA THR A 69 6.87 0.27 -0.53
C THR A 69 5.67 0.70 0.31
N TYR A 70 4.77 -0.23 0.67
CA TYR A 70 3.58 0.12 1.46
C TYR A 70 3.90 0.49 2.91
N ASN A 71 4.93 -0.09 3.53
CA ASN A 71 5.36 0.32 4.87
C ASN A 71 5.91 1.76 4.86
N ASN A 72 6.80 2.06 3.92
CA ASN A 72 7.37 3.40 3.80
C ASN A 72 6.29 4.43 3.45
N TYR A 73 5.40 4.08 2.51
CA TYR A 73 4.29 4.95 2.14
C TYR A 73 3.32 5.17 3.31
N GLY A 74 2.96 4.11 4.04
CA GLY A 74 2.09 4.20 5.20
C GLY A 74 2.64 5.06 6.34
N ALA A 75 3.95 5.08 6.52
CA ALA A 75 4.62 5.92 7.50
C ALA A 75 4.63 7.42 7.14
N MET A 76 4.36 7.78 5.87
CA MET A 76 4.34 9.17 5.40
C MET A 76 2.94 9.78 5.35
N ILE A 77 1.88 8.97 5.47
CA ILE A 77 0.50 9.46 5.41
C ILE A 77 0.15 10.14 6.73
N GLU A 78 -0.14 11.44 6.67
CA GLU A 78 -0.64 12.21 7.81
C GLU A 78 -2.15 11.98 8.03
N ASP A 79 -2.95 12.14 6.96
CA ASP A 79 -4.40 11.92 7.00
C ASP A 79 -4.82 10.89 5.92
N PRO A 80 -5.22 9.66 6.32
CA PRO A 80 -5.65 8.63 5.38
C PRO A 80 -6.88 9.00 4.56
N SER A 81 -7.69 9.94 5.04
CA SER A 81 -8.92 10.40 4.37
C SER A 81 -8.59 11.04 3.01
N ASP A 82 -7.39 11.61 2.87
CA ASP A 82 -6.94 12.31 1.67
C ASP A 82 -6.70 11.35 0.48
N MET A 83 -6.56 10.05 0.75
CA MET A 83 -6.49 9.02 -0.30
C MET A 83 -7.86 8.66 -0.88
N ILE A 84 -8.92 8.85 -0.09
CA ILE A 84 -10.30 8.52 -0.50
C ILE A 84 -10.89 9.69 -1.27
N GLN A 85 -10.68 10.90 -0.78
CA GLN A 85 -11.15 12.13 -1.39
C GLN A 85 -10.15 13.27 -1.16
N GLY A 86 -9.97 14.13 -2.14
CA GLY A 86 -9.21 15.37 -1.93
C GLY A 86 -9.89 16.25 -0.89
N LYS A 87 -9.09 16.98 -0.10
CA LYS A 87 -9.59 18.06 0.77
C LYS A 87 -10.41 19.03 -0.09
N GLN A 88 -11.62 19.38 0.36
CA GLN A 88 -12.35 20.46 -0.29
C GLN A 88 -11.57 21.77 -0.15
N ALA A 89 -11.49 22.53 -1.23
CA ALA A 89 -10.97 23.89 -1.20
C ALA A 89 -11.96 24.75 -0.42
N ASP A 90 -11.66 25.01 0.85
CA ASP A 90 -12.28 26.11 1.59
C ASP A 90 -11.74 27.44 1.04
N SER A 91 -12.44 28.54 1.33
CA SER A 91 -11.89 29.88 1.25
C SER A 91 -10.46 29.89 1.81
N TYR A 92 -9.48 30.23 0.96
CA TYR A 92 -8.07 30.18 1.33
C TYR A 92 -7.84 30.94 2.64
N ASN A 93 -7.61 30.20 3.73
CA ASN A 93 -7.44 30.81 5.04
C ASN A 93 -6.02 31.36 5.15
N ALA A 94 -5.84 32.60 4.67
CA ALA A 94 -4.57 33.31 4.69
C ALA A 94 -3.97 33.36 6.10
N GLN A 95 -4.80 33.37 7.14
CA GLN A 95 -4.35 33.35 8.53
C GLN A 95 -3.69 32.03 8.90
N ARG A 96 -4.24 30.89 8.47
CA ARG A 96 -3.63 29.57 8.68
C ARG A 96 -2.25 29.49 8.03
N THR A 97 -2.12 29.99 6.79
CA THR A 97 -0.84 30.05 6.07
C THR A 97 0.14 31.01 6.72
N SER A 98 -0.31 32.18 7.17
CA SER A 98 0.53 33.15 7.88
C SER A 98 1.07 32.57 9.19
N ASN A 99 0.20 31.90 9.95
CA ASN A 99 0.56 31.27 11.22
C ASN A 99 1.57 30.12 11.04
N SER A 100 1.43 29.28 10.01
CA SER A 100 2.39 28.20 9.76
C SER A 100 3.77 28.74 9.35
N VAL A 101 3.81 29.80 8.54
CA VAL A 101 5.06 30.48 8.16
C VAL A 101 5.71 31.16 9.38
N ALA A 102 4.91 31.83 10.22
CA ALA A 102 5.40 32.44 11.46
C ALA A 102 5.96 31.37 12.43
N ALA A 103 5.24 30.26 12.61
CA ALA A 103 5.69 29.14 13.43
C ALA A 103 7.02 28.57 12.93
N TYR A 104 7.16 28.33 11.62
CA TYR A 104 8.40 27.85 11.01
C TYR A 104 9.58 28.82 11.24
N ARG A 105 9.35 30.13 11.07
CA ARG A 105 10.38 31.16 11.31
C ARG A 105 10.80 31.22 12.78
N ASN A 106 9.86 31.04 13.70
CA ASN A 106 10.10 31.09 15.14
C ASN A 106 10.65 29.76 15.69
N SER A 107 10.42 28.63 15.02
CA SER A 107 10.98 27.33 15.43
C SER A 107 12.48 27.18 15.14
N GLY A 108 13.07 28.09 14.35
CA GLY A 108 14.51 28.14 14.08
C GLY A 108 15.35 28.88 15.14
N THR A 109 14.74 29.37 16.22
CA THR A 109 15.45 30.10 17.29
C THR A 109 15.48 29.35 18.63
N ALA A 110 15.27 28.04 18.62
CA ALA A 110 15.46 27.17 19.77
C ALA A 110 16.71 26.30 19.55
N GLU A 111 17.88 26.93 19.60
CA GLU A 111 19.16 26.26 19.87
C GLU A 111 19.97 27.14 20.84
#